data_AF-A0A957JAH6-F1
#
_entry.id   AF-A0A957JAH6-F1
#
_cell.length_a   1.000
_cell.length_b   1.000
_cell.length_c   1.000
_cell.angle_alpha   90.00
_cell.angle_beta   90.00
_cell.angle_gamma   90.00
#
_symmetry.space_group_name_H-M   'P 1'
#
loop_
_entity.id
_entity.type
_entity.pdbx_description
1 polymer ?
#
loop_
_entity_poly.entity_id
_entity_poly.type
_entity_poly.pdbx_seq_one_letter_code
_entity_poly.pdbx_strand_id
1 'polypeptide(L)'
;MTLRSIDHTFLRRRLLPAIVGALLYAGLNWVTTIFPLAAAGDVNIRPGIVIPLFYGFMFGPYTGFFVGLAGNLTGDLLSGVVSFPVAPLTGNAFLDFANGTFLPWQFGNGLVGAIPGLFKRLDLQYERLRDFAYAIGIGALAILIGMGSASILTVALGVDAAFVFSQYFIPATWSNIYNMVFLLPLLLHNYAHFSLDKVGVFRFGYMRRILLLILGSAAIPAALLGLFLVQPAGSGASFSQVELLVKLVLIVLLTLLFVIVNTSMLGQRISSILLEMARAAHQLERNELSRAEAAALIETPGDDEISQLSRTFGRMAKETILREEKMRRHIRQLRIEIDRSKTAREVNAITETDYFQQLERKVDELRLQMPGNAPDNLQNRAS
;
A
#
# COMPACT_ATOMS: atom_id res chain seq x y z
N MET A 1 37.26 -4.22 -26.66
CA MET A 1 36.30 -4.50 -25.58
C MET A 1 35.32 -3.34 -25.52
N THR A 2 34.35 -3.32 -26.43
CA THR A 2 33.41 -2.22 -26.64
C THR A 2 32.24 -2.34 -25.67
N LEU A 3 32.03 -1.28 -24.86
CA LEU A 3 30.90 -1.07 -23.95
C LEU A 3 29.57 -1.28 -24.71
N ARG A 4 29.07 -2.51 -24.70
CA ARG A 4 27.83 -2.91 -25.36
C ARG A 4 26.69 -2.66 -24.37
N SER A 5 25.89 -1.63 -24.67
CA SER A 5 24.54 -1.37 -24.16
C SER A 5 24.25 -1.86 -22.74
N ILE A 6 24.43 -0.99 -21.75
CA ILE A 6 23.74 -1.18 -20.46
C ILE A 6 22.25 -1.20 -20.80
N ASP A 7 21.62 -2.35 -20.59
CA ASP A 7 20.21 -2.59 -20.87
C ASP A 7 19.36 -1.48 -20.22
N HIS A 8 18.60 -0.73 -21.01
CA HIS A 8 17.76 0.38 -20.53
C HIS A 8 16.80 -0.07 -19.42
N THR A 9 16.45 -1.35 -19.42
CA THR A 9 15.62 -2.00 -18.40
C THR A 9 16.33 -2.09 -17.05
N PHE A 10 17.63 -2.38 -17.03
CA PHE A 10 18.47 -2.41 -15.83
C PHE A 10 18.64 -1.01 -15.23
N LEU A 11 18.94 -0.02 -16.09
CA LEU A 11 19.12 1.38 -15.70
C LEU A 11 17.85 1.94 -15.03
N ARG A 12 16.68 1.71 -15.63
CA ARG A 12 15.41 2.25 -15.14
C ARG A 12 14.89 1.52 -13.90
N ARG A 13 15.06 0.20 -13.80
CA ARG A 13 14.45 -0.61 -12.71
C ARG A 13 15.32 -0.79 -11.47
N ARG A 14 16.64 -0.60 -11.58
CA ARG A 14 17.57 -0.85 -10.46
C ARG A 14 18.45 0.36 -10.13
N LEU A 15 19.06 0.97 -11.15
CA LEU A 15 20.04 2.03 -10.94
C LEU A 15 19.38 3.35 -10.54
N LEU A 16 18.30 3.76 -11.23
CA LEU A 16 17.59 4.99 -10.90
C LEU A 16 17.01 4.98 -9.47
N PRO A 17 16.28 3.93 -9.03
CA PRO A 17 15.86 3.84 -7.62
C PRO A 17 17.04 3.86 -6.65
N ALA A 18 18.14 3.18 -6.97
CA ALA A 18 19.31 3.15 -6.09
C ALA A 18 19.93 4.55 -5.89
N ILE A 19 20.06 5.34 -6.96
CA ILE A 19 20.60 6.70 -6.88
C ILE A 19 19.64 7.61 -6.12
N VAL A 20 18.34 7.58 -6.46
CA VAL A 20 17.34 8.41 -5.78
C VAL A 20 17.26 8.05 -4.29
N GLY A 21 17.27 6.77 -3.96
CA GLY A 21 17.28 6.30 -2.58
C GLY A 21 18.53 6.72 -1.82
N ALA A 22 19.72 6.62 -2.42
CA ALA A 22 20.97 7.05 -1.81
C ALA A 22 20.97 8.56 -1.53
N LEU A 23 20.52 9.39 -2.50
CA LEU A 23 20.40 10.84 -2.31
C LEU A 23 19.37 11.21 -1.25
N LEU A 24 18.22 10.52 -1.23
CA LEU A 24 17.19 10.73 -0.21
C LEU A 24 17.71 10.39 1.19
N TYR A 25 18.40 9.26 1.32
CA TYR A 25 19.00 8.86 2.59
C TYR A 25 20.09 9.84 3.03
N ALA A 26 20.99 10.23 2.11
CA ALA A 26 22.04 11.22 2.38
C ALA A 26 21.48 12.57 2.83
N GLY A 27 20.47 13.08 2.13
CA GLY A 27 19.81 14.35 2.45
C GLY A 27 19.10 14.30 3.79
N LEU A 28 18.34 13.23 4.07
CA LEU A 28 17.67 13.06 5.36
C LEU A 28 18.68 12.93 6.50
N ASN A 29 19.77 12.18 6.31
CA ASN A 29 20.82 12.06 7.30
C ASN A 29 21.42 13.45 7.58
N TRP A 30 21.86 14.17 6.55
CA TRP A 30 22.46 15.51 6.65
C TRP A 30 21.57 16.52 7.41
N VAL A 31 20.26 16.52 7.14
CA VAL A 31 19.30 17.40 7.83
C VAL A 31 19.14 17.02 9.32
N THR A 32 19.26 15.74 9.66
CA THR A 32 18.93 15.20 10.99
C THR A 32 20.15 14.91 11.88
N THR A 33 21.37 15.08 11.37
CA THR A 33 22.63 14.98 12.15
C THR A 33 22.74 15.97 13.32
N ILE A 34 21.77 16.87 13.51
CA ILE A 34 21.75 17.85 14.62
C ILE A 34 21.24 17.28 15.95
N PHE A 35 20.82 16.01 15.98
CA PHE A 35 20.27 15.35 17.16
C PHE A 35 21.22 14.28 17.71
N PRO A 36 22.28 14.66 18.45
CA PRO A 36 23.13 13.68 19.10
C PRO A 36 22.33 12.92 20.17
N LEU A 37 22.55 11.61 20.24
CA LEU A 37 22.06 10.82 21.37
C LEU A 37 22.90 11.16 22.60
N ALA A 38 22.22 11.67 23.63
CA ALA A 38 22.85 11.88 24.93
C ALA A 38 23.47 10.57 25.43
N ALA A 39 24.71 10.64 25.92
CA ALA A 39 25.50 9.50 26.42
C ALA A 39 25.90 8.42 25.39
N ALA A 40 25.91 8.75 24.09
CA ALA A 40 26.50 7.92 23.04
C ALA A 40 27.72 8.60 22.42
N GLY A 41 28.69 7.83 21.92
CA GLY A 41 29.83 8.38 21.17
C GLY A 41 29.40 8.72 19.75
N ASP A 42 29.34 10.00 19.36
CA ASP A 42 29.05 10.49 18.00
C ASP A 42 27.88 9.78 17.25
N VAL A 43 26.89 9.24 17.97
CA VAL A 43 25.69 8.63 17.38
C VAL A 43 24.56 9.65 17.39
N ASN A 44 23.93 9.84 16.23
CA ASN A 44 22.77 10.74 16.08
C ASN A 44 21.46 9.97 15.95
N ILE A 45 20.34 10.63 16.24
CA ILE A 45 19.01 10.13 15.88
C ILE A 45 18.89 10.17 14.36
N ARG A 46 18.71 9.00 13.74
CA ARG A 46 18.74 8.82 12.27
C ARG A 46 17.40 8.31 11.75
N PRO A 47 16.38 9.17 11.62
CA PRO A 47 15.11 8.78 11.00
C PRO A 47 15.33 8.31 9.55
N GLY A 48 16.38 8.77 8.87
CA GLY A 48 16.75 8.34 7.52
C GLY A 48 17.06 6.84 7.35
N ILE A 49 17.35 6.08 8.42
CA ILE A 49 17.67 4.64 8.33
C ILE A 49 16.54 3.80 7.71
N VAL A 50 15.32 4.31 7.74
CA VAL A 50 14.16 3.66 7.11
C VAL A 50 14.23 3.65 5.59
N ILE A 51 15.02 4.54 4.98
CA ILE A 51 15.16 4.62 3.52
C ILE A 51 15.89 3.36 2.98
N PRO A 52 17.09 2.97 3.46
CA PRO A 52 17.71 1.70 3.06
C PRO A 52 16.79 0.48 3.28
N LEU A 53 16.10 0.41 4.43
CA LEU A 53 15.16 -0.68 4.74
C LEU A 53 14.02 -0.74 3.72
N PHE A 54 13.36 0.39 3.48
CA PHE A 54 12.28 0.54 2.51
C PHE A 54 12.74 0.18 1.10
N TYR A 55 13.90 0.69 0.67
CA TYR A 55 14.44 0.39 -0.66
C TYR A 55 14.85 -1.08 -0.79
N GLY A 56 15.29 -1.70 0.30
CA GLY A 56 15.47 -3.15 0.39
C GLY A 56 14.18 -3.90 0.05
N PHE A 57 13.12 -3.70 0.84
CA PHE A 57 11.82 -4.34 0.63
C PHE A 57 11.27 -4.10 -0.79
N MET A 58 11.38 -2.88 -1.31
CA MET A 58 10.73 -2.53 -2.57
C MET A 58 11.54 -2.85 -3.81
N PHE A 59 12.86 -2.66 -3.79
CA PHE A 59 13.70 -2.75 -4.98
C PHE A 59 14.64 -3.95 -4.96
N GLY A 60 14.86 -4.56 -3.79
CA GLY A 60 15.63 -5.79 -3.61
C GLY A 60 16.98 -5.57 -2.93
N PRO A 61 17.76 -6.64 -2.69
CA PRO A 61 18.88 -6.61 -1.77
C PRO A 61 20.03 -5.73 -2.27
N TYR A 62 20.33 -5.75 -3.57
CA TYR A 62 21.40 -4.93 -4.15
C TYR A 62 21.08 -3.44 -4.10
N THR A 63 19.81 -3.07 -4.36
CA THR A 63 19.38 -1.68 -4.28
C THR A 63 19.40 -1.19 -2.84
N GLY A 64 18.85 -1.97 -1.90
CA GLY A 64 18.93 -1.64 -0.47
C GLY A 64 20.36 -1.52 0.03
N PHE A 65 21.25 -2.44 -0.36
CA PHE A 65 22.67 -2.39 -0.03
C PHE A 65 23.35 -1.12 -0.51
N PHE A 66 23.16 -0.79 -1.80
CA PHE A 66 23.74 0.42 -2.38
C PHE A 66 23.18 1.68 -1.70
N VAL A 67 21.87 1.75 -1.48
CA VAL A 67 21.22 2.88 -0.81
C VAL A 67 21.79 3.06 0.59
N GLY A 68 21.92 1.99 1.38
CA GLY A 68 22.51 2.02 2.71
C GLY A 68 23.97 2.47 2.73
N LEU A 69 24.80 1.86 1.90
CA LEU A 69 26.24 2.13 1.87
C LEU A 69 26.55 3.51 1.28
N ALA A 70 26.10 3.76 0.04
CA ALA A 70 26.41 5.00 -0.67
C ALA A 70 25.65 6.20 -0.08
N GLY A 71 24.42 6.00 0.37
CA GLY A 71 23.63 7.05 1.00
C GLY A 71 24.20 7.50 2.34
N ASN A 72 24.61 6.56 3.21
CA ASN A 72 25.25 6.95 4.48
C ASN A 72 26.59 7.64 4.23
N LEU A 73 27.44 7.08 3.37
CA LEU A 73 28.74 7.68 3.04
C LEU A 73 28.58 9.10 2.47
N THR A 74 27.64 9.30 1.56
CA THR A 74 27.36 10.62 0.98
C THR A 74 26.85 11.59 2.05
N GLY A 75 25.97 11.13 2.96
CA GLY A 75 25.50 11.93 4.08
C GLY A 75 26.65 12.34 5.01
N ASP A 76 27.54 11.41 5.35
CA ASP A 76 28.69 11.66 6.22
C ASP A 76 29.69 12.63 5.58
N LEU A 77 29.86 12.58 4.26
CA LEU A 77 30.64 13.57 3.51
C LEU A 77 30.02 14.96 3.54
N LEU A 78 28.71 15.07 3.33
CA LEU A 78 27.98 16.33 3.36
C LEU A 78 27.94 16.95 4.77
N SER A 79 27.93 16.11 5.81
CA SER A 79 27.98 16.54 7.21
C SER A 79 29.40 16.81 7.71
N GLY A 80 30.44 16.56 6.90
CA GLY A 80 31.85 16.74 7.31
C GLY A 80 32.37 15.69 8.30
N VAL A 81 31.58 14.64 8.57
CA VAL A 81 31.98 13.50 9.42
C VAL A 81 33.09 12.70 8.74
N VAL A 82 32.96 12.50 7.42
CA VAL A 82 34.02 11.96 6.58
C VAL A 82 34.62 13.09 5.77
N SER A 83 35.94 13.12 5.67
CA SER A 83 36.69 14.09 4.85
C SER A 83 37.53 13.35 3.82
N PHE A 84 37.63 13.91 2.62
CA PHE A 84 38.55 13.45 1.58
C PHE A 84 39.50 14.57 1.14
N PRO A 85 40.78 14.26 0.87
CA PRO A 85 41.42 12.95 1.02
C PRO A 85 41.57 12.52 2.48
N VAL A 86 41.61 11.20 2.71
CA VAL A 86 41.73 10.62 4.05
C VAL A 86 43.15 10.84 4.59
N ALA A 87 43.29 11.20 5.86
CA ALA A 87 44.60 11.45 6.46
C ALA A 87 45.42 10.15 6.60
N PRO A 88 46.71 10.13 6.22
CA PRO A 88 47.55 8.94 6.29
C PRO A 88 48.12 8.76 7.72
N LEU A 89 47.28 8.33 8.66
CA LEU A 89 47.63 8.25 10.09
C LEU A 89 48.52 7.06 10.44
N THR A 90 48.32 5.93 9.77
CA THR A 90 49.00 4.66 10.07
C THR A 90 50.06 4.31 9.03
N GLY A 91 50.06 4.97 7.88
CA GLY A 91 50.92 4.65 6.73
C GLY A 91 50.42 3.45 5.92
N ASN A 92 49.36 2.78 6.36
CA ASN A 92 48.66 1.75 5.61
C ASN A 92 47.43 2.38 4.94
N ALA A 93 47.49 2.56 3.62
CA ALA A 93 46.43 3.20 2.86
C ALA A 93 45.05 2.56 3.05
N PHE A 94 44.98 1.24 3.25
CA PHE A 94 43.70 0.56 3.50
C PHE A 94 43.16 0.87 4.90
N LEU A 95 43.99 0.80 5.94
CA LEU A 95 43.56 1.10 7.31
C LEU A 95 43.19 2.57 7.47
N ASP A 96 43.97 3.47 6.85
CA ASP A 96 43.69 4.91 6.85
C ASP A 96 42.37 5.21 6.13
N PHE A 97 42.12 4.57 4.98
CA PHE A 97 40.86 4.67 4.27
C PHE A 97 39.70 4.08 5.10
N ALA A 98 39.86 2.87 5.63
CA ALA A 98 38.80 2.17 6.36
C ALA A 98 38.38 2.92 7.62
N ASN A 99 39.35 3.43 8.39
CA ASN A 99 39.09 4.21 9.59
C ASN A 99 38.55 5.61 9.25
N GLY A 100 39.20 6.35 8.34
CA GLY A 100 38.79 7.72 8.06
C GLY A 100 37.51 7.87 7.23
N THR A 101 37.01 6.80 6.61
CA THR A 101 35.68 6.78 5.97
C THR A 101 34.61 6.07 6.81
N PHE A 102 34.98 5.56 7.98
CA PHE A 102 34.13 4.69 8.80
C PHE A 102 33.57 3.50 8.03
N LEU A 103 34.41 2.86 7.19
CA LEU A 103 34.01 1.81 6.25
C LEU A 103 33.20 0.66 6.89
N PRO A 104 33.53 0.16 8.11
CA PRO A 104 32.67 -0.81 8.80
C PRO A 104 31.22 -0.37 8.95
N TRP A 105 30.99 0.90 9.27
CA TRP A 105 29.66 1.47 9.46
C TRP A 105 28.94 1.71 8.13
N GLN A 106 29.67 2.12 7.08
CA GLN A 106 29.10 2.22 5.73
C GLN A 106 28.61 0.85 5.25
N PHE A 107 29.41 -0.19 5.48
CA PHE A 107 29.05 -1.56 5.15
C PHE A 107 27.87 -2.06 5.98
N GLY A 108 27.85 -1.79 7.29
CA GLY A 108 26.74 -2.11 8.18
C GLY A 108 25.42 -1.52 7.70
N ASN A 109 25.39 -0.23 7.33
CA ASN A 109 24.22 0.41 6.74
C ASN A 109 23.80 -0.23 5.40
N GLY A 110 24.75 -0.67 4.59
CA GLY A 110 24.48 -1.48 3.42
C GLY A 110 23.74 -2.78 3.78
N LEU A 111 24.21 -3.52 4.79
CA LEU A 111 23.53 -4.74 5.23
C LEU A 111 22.12 -4.48 5.77
N VAL A 112 21.91 -3.36 6.47
CA VAL A 112 20.57 -2.93 6.90
C VAL A 112 19.62 -2.84 5.71
N GLY A 113 20.04 -2.31 4.56
CA GLY A 113 19.19 -2.28 3.36
C GLY A 113 19.15 -3.61 2.60
N ALA A 114 20.22 -4.41 2.61
CA ALA A 114 20.30 -5.65 1.86
C ALA A 114 19.35 -6.74 2.41
N ILE A 115 19.33 -6.90 3.73
CA ILE A 115 18.63 -8.00 4.41
C ILE A 115 17.12 -7.98 4.12
N PRO A 116 16.40 -6.86 4.26
CA PRO A 116 14.98 -6.78 3.87
C PRO A 116 14.74 -7.14 2.40
N GLY A 117 15.69 -6.78 1.52
CA GLY A 117 15.57 -7.09 0.10
C GLY A 117 15.61 -8.57 -0.24
N LEU A 118 16.20 -9.41 0.61
CA LEU A 118 16.12 -10.87 0.48
C LEU A 118 14.66 -11.36 0.58
N PHE A 119 13.82 -10.61 1.29
CA PHE A 119 12.40 -10.92 1.54
C PHE A 119 11.44 -10.20 0.60
N LYS A 120 11.93 -9.49 -0.42
CA LYS A 120 11.08 -8.82 -1.44
C LYS A 120 10.08 -9.77 -2.13
N ARG A 121 10.37 -11.07 -2.17
CA ARG A 121 9.51 -12.09 -2.80
C ARG A 121 8.28 -12.47 -1.97
N LEU A 122 8.14 -11.97 -0.73
CA LEU A 122 7.03 -12.33 0.16
C LEU A 122 5.66 -11.71 -0.21
N ASP A 123 5.57 -10.96 -1.31
CA ASP A 123 4.35 -10.30 -1.82
C ASP A 123 3.46 -9.68 -0.73
N LEU A 124 4.10 -8.90 0.15
CA LEU A 124 3.42 -8.24 1.27
C LEU A 124 2.58 -7.07 0.73
N GLN A 125 1.28 -7.13 0.95
CA GLN A 125 0.33 -6.09 0.51
C GLN A 125 0.20 -4.95 1.55
N TYR A 126 0.69 -5.16 2.77
CA TYR A 126 0.69 -4.17 3.86
C TYR A 126 -0.71 -3.66 4.20
N GLU A 127 -1.66 -4.59 4.19
CA GLU A 127 -3.06 -4.35 4.57
C GLU A 127 -3.42 -5.00 5.90
N ARG A 128 -2.65 -6.01 6.32
CA ARG A 128 -2.88 -6.77 7.55
C ARG A 128 -1.82 -6.45 8.58
N LEU A 129 -2.19 -6.47 9.86
CA LEU A 129 -1.28 -6.26 10.98
C LEU A 129 -0.06 -7.20 10.94
N ARG A 130 -0.28 -8.44 10.49
CA ARG A 130 0.75 -9.46 10.32
C ARG A 130 1.86 -9.03 9.35
N ASP A 131 1.51 -8.39 8.24
CA ASP A 131 2.49 -7.98 7.22
C ASP A 131 3.40 -6.88 7.77
N PHE A 132 2.84 -5.97 8.57
CA PHE A 132 3.62 -4.98 9.31
C PHE A 132 4.51 -5.60 10.38
N ALA A 133 3.99 -6.57 11.15
CA ALA A 133 4.78 -7.29 12.14
C ALA A 133 5.97 -8.02 11.51
N TYR A 134 5.77 -8.65 10.34
CA TYR A 134 6.87 -9.25 9.57
C TYR A 134 7.90 -8.23 9.11
N ALA A 135 7.46 -7.10 8.54
CA ALA A 135 8.36 -6.05 8.09
C ALA A 135 9.18 -5.45 9.25
N ILE A 136 8.55 -5.23 10.41
CA ILE A 136 9.21 -4.76 11.63
C ILE A 136 10.22 -5.80 12.14
N GLY A 137 9.84 -7.08 12.20
CA GLY A 137 10.72 -8.15 12.64
C GLY A 137 11.96 -8.30 11.76
N ILE A 138 11.78 -8.30 10.44
CA ILE A 138 12.88 -8.34 9.47
C ILE A 138 13.74 -7.08 9.56
N GLY A 139 13.11 -5.90 9.70
CA GLY A 139 13.82 -4.63 9.84
C GLY A 139 14.67 -4.58 11.11
N ALA A 140 14.15 -5.06 12.25
CA ALA A 140 14.89 -5.13 13.50
C ALA A 140 16.09 -6.09 13.39
N LEU A 141 15.89 -7.25 12.76
CA LEU A 141 16.98 -8.19 12.48
C LEU A 141 18.04 -7.58 11.57
N ALA A 142 17.62 -6.86 10.52
CA ALA A 142 18.52 -6.19 9.60
C ALA A 142 19.37 -5.13 10.30
N ILE A 143 18.77 -4.32 11.17
CA ILE A 143 19.48 -3.34 11.99
C ILE A 143 20.46 -4.03 12.94
N LEU A 144 20.02 -5.08 13.66
CA LEU A 144 20.87 -5.79 14.60
C LEU A 144 22.11 -6.38 13.91
N ILE A 145 21.93 -7.03 12.76
CA ILE A 145 23.03 -7.60 11.96
C ILE A 145 23.90 -6.50 11.37
N GLY A 146 23.31 -5.45 10.81
CA GLY A 146 24.05 -4.34 10.22
C GLY A 146 24.93 -3.62 11.24
N MET A 147 24.35 -3.18 12.36
CA MET A 147 25.09 -2.51 13.43
C MET A 147 26.09 -3.45 14.12
N GLY A 148 25.72 -4.71 14.32
CA GLY A 148 26.58 -5.73 14.92
C GLY A 148 27.80 -6.02 14.07
N SER A 149 27.62 -6.19 12.75
CA SER A 149 28.71 -6.38 11.81
C SER A 149 29.66 -5.17 11.76
N ALA A 150 29.11 -3.94 11.74
CA ALA A 150 29.90 -2.72 11.79
C ALA A 150 30.74 -2.65 13.06
N SER A 151 30.15 -3.02 14.19
CA SER A 151 30.81 -3.01 15.50
C SER A 151 31.93 -4.04 15.58
N ILE A 152 31.67 -5.30 15.17
CA ILE A 152 32.69 -6.36 15.13
C ILE A 152 33.86 -5.98 14.21
N LEU A 153 33.56 -5.44 13.03
CA LEU A 153 34.59 -5.00 12.09
C LEU A 153 35.38 -3.80 12.64
N THR A 154 34.75 -2.89 13.37
CA THR A 154 35.44 -1.75 14.02
C THR A 154 36.39 -2.25 15.11
N VAL A 155 36.00 -3.26 15.90
CA VAL A 155 36.90 -3.90 16.87
C VAL A 155 38.05 -4.61 16.17
N ALA A 156 37.80 -5.25 15.03
CA ALA A 156 38.86 -5.88 14.23
C ALA A 156 39.86 -4.87 13.64
N LEU A 157 39.48 -3.59 13.50
CA LEU A 157 40.38 -2.50 13.13
C LEU A 157 41.17 -1.91 14.32
N GLY A 158 41.02 -2.48 15.52
CA GLY A 158 41.83 -2.15 16.69
C GLY A 158 41.18 -1.20 17.69
N VAL A 159 39.89 -0.87 17.54
CA VAL A 159 39.15 -0.06 18.52
C VAL A 159 38.71 -0.95 19.70
N ASP A 160 38.76 -0.41 20.91
CA ASP A 160 38.35 -1.13 22.12
C ASP A 160 36.91 -1.65 22.04
N ALA A 161 36.73 -2.94 22.38
CA ALA A 161 35.44 -3.61 22.26
C ALA A 161 34.39 -3.05 23.23
N ALA A 162 34.76 -2.80 24.49
CA ALA A 162 33.82 -2.28 25.48
C ALA A 162 33.30 -0.90 25.06
N PHE A 163 34.18 -0.05 24.54
CA PHE A 163 33.83 1.23 23.96
C PHE A 163 32.90 1.08 22.76
N VAL A 164 33.24 0.27 21.75
CA VAL A 164 32.42 0.11 20.53
C VAL A 164 31.01 -0.40 20.87
N PHE A 165 30.89 -1.41 21.73
CA PHE A 165 29.59 -1.97 22.05
C PHE A 165 28.72 -1.02 22.90
N SER A 166 29.32 -0.33 23.88
CA SER A 166 28.57 0.58 24.76
C SER A 166 28.24 1.93 24.12
N GLN A 167 29.18 2.49 23.35
CA GLN A 167 29.06 3.85 22.82
C GLN A 167 28.50 3.90 21.40
N TYR A 168 28.66 2.83 20.60
CA TYR A 168 28.17 2.80 19.23
C TYR A 168 27.07 1.77 19.01
N PHE A 169 27.32 0.48 19.29
CA PHE A 169 26.38 -0.60 18.94
C PHE A 169 25.02 -0.43 19.61
N ILE A 170 24.97 -0.32 20.94
CA ILE A 170 23.71 -0.23 21.69
C ILE A 170 22.92 1.02 21.30
N PRO A 171 23.52 2.24 21.33
CA PRO A 171 22.79 3.46 20.96
C PRO A 171 22.31 3.46 19.51
N ALA A 172 23.16 3.05 18.57
CA ALA A 172 22.81 3.01 17.14
C ALA A 172 21.69 2.00 16.87
N THR A 173 21.78 0.81 17.45
CA THR A 173 20.77 -0.25 17.27
C THR A 173 19.42 0.21 17.81
N TRP A 174 19.38 0.74 19.04
CA TRP A 174 18.11 1.15 19.66
C TRP A 174 17.47 2.33 18.92
N SER A 175 18.26 3.36 18.62
CA SER A 175 17.78 4.53 17.87
C SER A 175 17.25 4.15 16.49
N ASN A 176 17.94 3.27 15.78
CA ASN A 176 17.50 2.81 14.46
C ASN A 176 16.23 1.97 14.54
N ILE A 177 16.10 1.06 15.52
CA ILE A 177 14.89 0.27 15.72
C ILE A 177 13.70 1.18 16.04
N TYR A 178 13.89 2.16 16.94
CA TYR A 178 12.85 3.13 17.27
C TYR A 178 12.34 3.84 16.01
N ASN A 179 13.25 4.45 15.23
CA ASN A 179 12.87 5.14 14.00
C ASN A 179 12.19 4.20 12.97
N MET A 180 12.68 2.97 12.84
CA MET A 180 12.14 1.97 11.93
C MET A 180 10.71 1.57 12.30
N VAL A 181 10.43 1.26 13.57
CA VAL A 181 9.11 0.80 14.02
C VAL A 181 8.00 1.81 13.68
N PHE A 182 8.29 3.11 13.78
CA PHE A 182 7.30 4.14 13.49
C PHE A 182 7.21 4.50 12.01
N LEU A 183 8.33 4.65 11.31
CA LEU A 183 8.35 5.22 9.96
C LEU A 183 8.25 4.17 8.86
N LEU A 184 8.84 2.98 9.04
CA LEU A 184 8.87 1.96 7.98
C LEU A 184 7.47 1.44 7.61
N PRO A 185 6.58 1.08 8.56
CA PRO A 185 5.22 0.65 8.23
C PRO A 185 4.47 1.69 7.39
N LEU A 186 4.61 2.97 7.73
CA LEU A 186 3.96 4.07 7.02
C LEU A 186 4.47 4.18 5.58
N LEU A 187 5.78 4.11 5.38
CA LEU A 187 6.36 4.17 4.02
C LEU A 187 5.94 3.00 3.15
N LEU A 188 5.94 1.78 3.71
CA LEU A 188 5.52 0.57 2.99
C LEU A 188 4.02 0.61 2.64
N HIS A 189 3.18 1.01 3.60
CA HIS A 189 1.75 1.18 3.37
C HIS A 189 1.48 2.23 2.30
N ASN A 190 2.13 3.39 2.38
CA ASN A 190 1.95 4.45 1.41
C ASN A 190 2.38 3.99 0.02
N TYR A 191 3.54 3.36 -0.11
CA TYR A 191 4.01 2.90 -1.42
C TYR A 191 3.05 1.88 -2.06
N ALA A 192 2.49 0.96 -1.28
CA ALA A 192 1.55 -0.05 -1.78
C ALA A 192 0.21 0.55 -2.26
N HIS A 193 -0.20 1.71 -1.71
CA HIS A 193 -1.52 2.29 -1.96
C HIS A 193 -1.47 3.66 -2.67
N PHE A 194 -0.28 4.13 -3.06
CA PHE A 194 -0.12 5.42 -3.71
C PHE A 194 -0.78 5.44 -5.10
N SER A 195 -1.72 6.36 -5.30
CA SER A 195 -2.32 6.63 -6.61
C SER A 195 -2.43 8.13 -6.85
N LEU A 196 -1.71 8.63 -7.86
CA LEU A 196 -1.71 10.05 -8.25
C LEU A 196 -3.06 10.48 -8.86
N ASP A 197 -3.79 9.56 -9.46
CA ASP A 197 -5.06 9.84 -10.14
C ASP A 197 -6.19 10.19 -9.15
N LYS A 198 -6.02 9.86 -7.87
CA LYS A 198 -7.00 10.08 -6.80
C LYS A 198 -6.71 11.33 -5.96
N VAL A 199 -5.79 12.22 -6.39
CA VAL A 199 -5.41 13.46 -5.69
C VAL A 199 -6.53 14.51 -5.79
N GLY A 200 -7.69 14.19 -5.23
CA GLY A 200 -8.76 15.12 -4.86
C GLY A 200 -8.66 15.49 -3.39
N VAL A 201 -7.43 15.67 -2.86
CA VAL A 201 -7.13 15.93 -1.43
C VAL A 201 -7.98 17.08 -0.86
N PHE A 202 -8.40 18.01 -1.71
CA PHE A 202 -9.17 19.18 -1.35
C PHE A 202 -10.65 19.15 -1.73
N ARG A 203 -11.16 18.07 -2.34
CA ARG A 203 -12.56 18.00 -2.79
C ARG A 203 -13.56 17.84 -1.64
N PHE A 204 -13.13 17.33 -0.47
CA PHE A 204 -14.04 17.06 0.65
C PHE A 204 -13.74 17.95 1.87
N GLY A 205 -14.75 18.71 2.30
CA GLY A 205 -14.62 19.70 3.37
C GLY A 205 -14.22 19.11 4.73
N TYR A 206 -14.66 17.90 5.06
CA TYR A 206 -14.33 17.23 6.32
C TYR A 206 -12.88 16.73 6.38
N MET A 207 -12.39 16.15 5.28
CA MET A 207 -11.00 15.70 5.17
C MET A 207 -10.03 16.89 5.31
N ARG A 208 -10.37 18.02 4.68
CA ARG A 208 -9.61 19.28 4.83
C ARG A 208 -9.56 19.73 6.28
N ARG A 209 -10.65 19.61 7.04
CA ARG A 209 -10.67 19.99 8.47
C ARG A 209 -9.79 19.08 9.32
N ILE A 210 -9.86 17.77 9.13
CA ILE A 210 -8.99 16.80 9.84
C ILE A 210 -7.53 17.05 9.50
N LEU A 211 -7.21 17.23 8.21
CA LEU A 211 -5.87 17.58 7.75
C LEU A 211 -5.32 18.82 8.45
N LEU A 212 -6.11 19.91 8.51
CA LEU A 212 -5.72 21.14 9.18
C LEU A 212 -5.53 20.96 10.69
N LEU A 213 -6.37 20.14 11.34
CA LEU A 213 -6.25 19.82 12.77
C LEU A 213 -4.98 19.02 13.07
N ILE A 214 -4.70 17.98 12.28
CA ILE A 214 -3.49 17.16 12.43
C ILE A 214 -2.25 18.02 12.15
N LEU A 215 -2.28 18.83 11.08
CA LEU A 215 -1.17 19.71 10.73
C LEU A 215 -0.89 20.73 11.84
N GLY A 216 -1.94 21.37 12.37
CA GLY A 216 -1.83 22.28 13.51
C GLY A 216 -1.29 21.59 14.76
N SER A 217 -1.78 20.39 15.09
CA SER A 217 -1.32 19.60 16.23
C SER A 217 0.12 19.10 16.08
N ALA A 218 0.58 18.78 14.86
CA ALA A 218 1.94 18.31 14.61
C ALA A 218 2.95 19.46 14.53
N ALA A 219 2.52 20.63 14.04
CA ALA A 219 3.34 21.82 13.95
C ALA A 219 3.77 22.34 15.33
N ILE A 220 2.91 22.22 16.35
CA ILE A 220 3.19 22.74 17.70
C ILE A 220 4.36 21.98 18.38
N PRO A 221 4.36 20.64 18.51
CA PRO A 221 5.50 19.90 19.04
C PRO A 221 6.78 20.12 18.24
N ALA A 222 6.69 20.18 16.90
CA ALA A 222 7.85 20.42 16.04
C ALA A 222 8.46 21.81 16.27
N ALA A 223 7.62 22.84 16.40
CA ALA A 223 8.06 24.20 16.73
C ALA A 223 8.64 24.30 18.15
N LEU A 224 8.02 23.62 19.13
CA LEU A 224 8.52 23.54 20.50
C LEU A 224 9.89 22.83 20.57
N LEU A 225 10.06 21.71 19.85
CA LEU A 225 11.34 21.02 19.72
C LEU A 225 12.40 21.95 19.12
N GLY A 226 12.05 22.70 18.07
CA GLY A 226 12.93 23.72 17.49
C GLY A 226 13.40 24.76 18.50
N LEU A 227 12.55 25.18 19.44
CA LEU A 227 12.91 26.13 20.51
C LEU A 227 13.84 25.51 21.56
N PHE A 228 13.65 24.23 21.91
CA PHE A 228 14.51 23.52 22.87
C PHE A 228 15.92 23.24 22.32
N LEU A 229 16.06 23.07 21.01
CA LEU A 229 17.34 22.75 20.34
C LEU A 229 18.25 23.95 20.11
N VAL A 230 17.76 25.18 20.32
CA VAL A 230 18.60 26.40 20.27
C VAL A 230 19.48 26.51 21.52
N GLN A 231 19.32 25.64 22.52
CA GLN A 231 20.22 25.60 23.66
C GLN A 231 21.51 24.84 23.33
N PRO A 232 22.70 25.39 23.63
CA PRO A 232 23.98 24.75 23.37
C PRO A 232 24.19 23.58 24.34
N ALA A 233 23.53 22.46 24.07
CA ALA A 233 23.68 21.25 24.85
C ALA A 233 24.93 20.50 24.37
N GLY A 234 26.08 20.84 24.97
CA GLY A 234 27.21 19.96 25.30
C GLY A 234 27.82 19.02 24.23
N SER A 235 27.37 19.05 22.99
CA SER A 235 27.92 18.26 21.90
C SER A 235 29.02 19.07 21.23
N GLY A 236 30.17 18.43 20.96
CA GLY A 236 31.34 19.07 20.34
C GLY A 236 31.11 19.57 18.90
N ALA A 237 29.88 19.58 18.40
CA ALA A 237 29.49 20.11 17.11
C ALA A 237 29.05 21.58 17.25
N SER A 238 29.93 22.51 16.88
CA SER A 238 29.58 23.94 16.78
C SER A 238 28.88 24.22 15.44
N PHE A 239 27.56 24.05 15.37
CA PHE A 239 26.81 24.49 14.20
C PHE A 239 26.77 26.02 14.16
N SER A 240 26.93 26.60 12.97
CA SER A 240 26.64 28.02 12.79
C SER A 240 25.15 28.29 13.03
N GLN A 241 24.78 29.45 13.57
CA GLN A 241 23.37 29.81 13.79
C GLN A 241 22.54 29.72 12.49
N VAL A 242 23.16 30.05 11.35
CA VAL A 242 22.54 29.96 10.02
C VAL A 242 22.29 28.51 9.62
N GLU A 243 23.27 27.62 9.82
CA GLU A 243 23.10 26.18 9.51
C GLU A 243 22.00 25.54 10.35
N LEU A 244 21.96 25.85 11.65
CA LEU A 244 20.91 25.36 12.55
C LEU A 244 19.53 25.82 12.09
N LEU A 245 19.38 27.11 11.76
CA LEU A 245 18.11 27.66 11.27
C LEU A 245 17.65 27.00 9.97
N VAL A 246 18.56 26.82 9.00
CA VAL A 246 18.26 26.14 7.74
C VAL A 246 17.80 24.70 8.00
N LYS A 247 18.53 23.93 8.82
CA LYS A 247 18.16 22.55 9.13
C LYS A 247 16.82 22.45 9.87
N LEU A 248 16.54 23.35 10.83
CA LEU A 248 15.26 23.39 11.54
C LEU A 248 14.09 23.69 10.58
N VAL A 249 14.24 24.68 9.69
CA VAL A 249 13.21 24.99 8.68
C VAL A 249 12.97 23.78 7.77
N LEU A 250 14.03 23.12 7.31
CA LEU A 250 13.91 21.91 6.49
C LEU A 250 13.21 20.77 7.24
N ILE A 251 13.53 20.54 8.52
CA ILE A 251 12.86 19.53 9.36
C ILE A 251 11.36 19.82 9.46
N VAL A 252 11.00 21.08 9.74
CA VAL A 252 9.59 21.48 9.82
C VAL A 252 8.89 21.25 8.48
N LEU A 253 9.48 21.69 7.36
CA LEU A 253 8.90 21.49 6.03
C LEU A 253 8.74 20.01 5.68
N LEU A 254 9.76 19.18 5.95
CA LEU A 254 9.72 17.74 5.71
C LEU A 254 8.67 17.05 6.59
N THR A 255 8.54 17.46 7.85
CA THR A 255 7.54 16.93 8.78
C THR A 255 6.13 17.29 8.32
N LEU A 256 5.90 18.55 7.94
CA LEU A 256 4.62 19.00 7.39
C LEU A 256 4.27 18.23 6.11
N LEU A 257 5.22 18.10 5.18
CA LEU A 257 5.04 17.32 3.96
C LEU A 257 4.68 15.86 4.28
N PHE A 258 5.42 15.23 5.19
CA PHE A 258 5.17 13.86 5.62
C PHE A 258 3.76 13.71 6.20
N VAL A 259 3.34 14.60 7.10
CA VAL A 259 2.00 14.59 7.71
C VAL A 259 0.91 14.78 6.66
N ILE A 260 1.08 15.73 5.74
CA ILE A 260 0.12 16.01 4.66
C ILE A 260 -0.04 14.77 3.78
N VAL A 261 1.07 14.17 3.33
CA VAL A 261 1.05 12.99 2.46
C VAL A 261 0.36 11.82 3.15
N ASN A 262 0.80 11.44 4.36
CA ASN A 262 0.23 10.31 5.09
C ASN A 262 -1.27 10.49 5.37
N THR A 263 -1.66 11.67 5.87
CA THR A 263 -3.07 11.94 6.19
C THR A 263 -3.94 11.97 4.93
N SER A 264 -3.43 12.53 3.83
CA SER A 264 -4.14 12.57 2.57
C SER A 264 -4.39 11.18 2.00
N MET A 265 -3.38 10.30 2.07
CA MET A 265 -3.48 8.93 1.57
C MET A 265 -4.46 8.08 2.40
N LEU A 266 -4.35 8.15 3.73
CA LEU A 266 -5.29 7.46 4.62
C LEU A 266 -6.73 7.96 4.39
N GLY A 267 -6.90 9.28 4.29
CA GLY A 267 -8.17 9.90 4.02
C GLY A 267 -8.79 9.48 2.68
N GLN A 268 -7.98 9.39 1.63
CA GLN A 268 -8.43 8.95 0.31
C GLN A 268 -8.91 7.50 0.34
N ARG A 269 -8.23 6.59 1.04
CA ARG A 269 -8.64 5.17 1.15
C ARG A 269 -10.01 5.04 1.82
N ILE A 270 -10.19 5.70 2.96
CA ILE A 270 -11.46 5.70 3.69
C ILE A 270 -12.56 6.29 2.81
N SER A 271 -12.30 7.45 2.20
CA SER A 271 -13.29 8.14 1.38
C SER A 271 -13.66 7.35 0.13
N SER A 272 -12.73 6.64 -0.51
CA SER A 272 -13.04 5.88 -1.72
C SER A 272 -13.98 4.73 -1.44
N ILE A 273 -13.77 3.98 -0.35
CA ILE A 273 -14.64 2.86 0.02
C ILE A 273 -16.05 3.36 0.35
N LEU A 274 -16.16 4.43 1.15
CA LEU A 274 -17.45 5.00 1.50
C LEU A 274 -18.21 5.54 0.27
N LEU A 275 -17.52 6.16 -0.68
CA LEU A 275 -18.14 6.66 -1.92
C LEU A 275 -18.51 5.53 -2.87
N GLU A 276 -17.76 4.43 -2.91
CA GLU A 276 -18.12 3.23 -3.66
C GLU A 276 -19.38 2.59 -3.08
N MET A 277 -19.46 2.45 -1.76
CA MET A 277 -20.66 1.97 -1.08
C MET A 277 -21.87 2.89 -1.31
N ALA A 278 -21.70 4.20 -1.21
CA ALA A 278 -22.77 5.17 -1.45
C ALA A 278 -23.28 5.11 -2.90
N ARG A 279 -22.38 4.99 -3.88
CA ARG A 279 -22.74 4.81 -5.28
C ARG A 279 -23.48 3.49 -5.50
N ALA A 280 -22.97 2.39 -4.92
CA ALA A 280 -23.61 1.09 -5.01
C ALA A 280 -24.99 1.07 -4.35
N ALA A 281 -25.18 1.79 -3.24
CA ALA A 281 -26.49 1.96 -2.62
C ALA A 281 -27.49 2.69 -3.52
N HIS A 282 -27.08 3.80 -4.16
CA HIS A 282 -27.92 4.48 -5.13
C HIS A 282 -28.23 3.65 -6.38
N GLN A 283 -27.26 2.86 -6.87
CA GLN A 283 -27.51 1.93 -7.98
C GLN A 283 -28.44 0.80 -7.57
N LEU A 284 -28.34 0.29 -6.34
CA LEU A 284 -29.24 -0.73 -5.82
C LEU A 284 -30.67 -0.20 -5.69
N GLU A 285 -30.84 1.02 -5.19
CA GLU A 285 -32.14 1.71 -5.10
C GLU A 285 -32.82 1.85 -6.47
N ARG A 286 -32.03 2.07 -7.52
CA ARG A 286 -32.51 2.20 -8.90
C ARG A 286 -32.64 0.87 -9.64
N ASN A 287 -32.33 -0.26 -8.99
CA ASN A 287 -32.26 -1.60 -9.59
C ASN A 287 -31.26 -1.70 -10.76
N GLU A 288 -30.20 -0.89 -10.72
CA GLU A 288 -29.14 -0.80 -11.72
C GLU A 288 -27.85 -1.52 -11.27
N LEU A 289 -27.71 -1.83 -9.97
CA LEU A 289 -26.51 -2.47 -9.43
C LEU A 289 -26.32 -3.89 -10.00
N SER A 290 -25.15 -4.14 -10.59
CA SER A 290 -24.82 -5.45 -11.12
C SER A 290 -24.34 -6.43 -10.04
N ARG A 291 -24.47 -7.73 -10.34
CA ARG A 291 -23.92 -8.80 -9.49
C ARG A 291 -22.40 -8.72 -9.34
N ALA A 292 -21.71 -8.21 -10.36
CA ALA A 292 -20.26 -8.05 -10.34
C ALA A 292 -19.84 -6.92 -9.39
N GLU A 293 -20.53 -5.77 -9.42
CA GLU A 293 -20.29 -4.67 -8.47
C GLU A 293 -20.60 -5.09 -7.02
N ALA A 294 -21.67 -5.84 -6.80
CA ALA A 294 -21.96 -6.40 -5.47
C ALA A 294 -20.88 -7.40 -4.99
N ALA A 295 -20.32 -8.20 -5.89
CA ALA A 295 -19.21 -9.11 -5.57
C ALA A 295 -17.92 -8.36 -5.27
N ALA A 296 -17.61 -7.28 -6.00
CA ALA A 296 -16.44 -6.45 -5.74
C ALA A 296 -16.45 -5.85 -4.32
N LEU A 297 -17.63 -5.46 -3.82
CA LEU A 297 -17.77 -5.00 -2.43
C LEU A 297 -17.47 -6.12 -1.40
N ILE A 298 -17.82 -7.38 -1.71
CA ILE A 298 -17.51 -8.54 -0.86
C ILE A 298 -16.01 -8.86 -0.85
N GLU A 299 -15.31 -8.55 -1.94
CA GLU A 299 -13.86 -8.76 -2.07
C GLU A 299 -13.03 -7.57 -1.60
N THR A 300 -13.66 -6.55 -0.98
CA THR A 300 -12.94 -5.38 -0.45
C THR A 300 -11.83 -5.84 0.51
N PRO A 301 -10.56 -5.52 0.22
CA PRO A 301 -9.44 -5.91 1.06
C PRO A 301 -9.35 -5.07 2.33
N GLY A 302 -8.79 -5.66 3.40
CA GLY A 302 -8.60 -5.00 4.69
C GLY A 302 -9.31 -5.69 5.85
N ASP A 303 -8.71 -5.59 7.04
CA ASP A 303 -9.22 -6.19 8.28
C ASP A 303 -9.91 -5.15 9.19
N ASP A 304 -10.14 -3.93 8.69
CA ASP A 304 -10.79 -2.83 9.41
C ASP A 304 -12.33 -2.86 9.32
N GLU A 305 -12.98 -2.08 10.18
CA GLU A 305 -14.43 -1.99 10.32
C GLU A 305 -15.09 -1.47 9.04
N ILE A 306 -14.42 -0.61 8.27
CA ILE A 306 -14.93 -0.04 7.02
C ILE A 306 -14.98 -1.13 5.94
N SER A 307 -13.92 -1.94 5.85
CA SER A 307 -13.82 -3.09 4.97
C SER A 307 -14.86 -4.15 5.35
N GLN A 308 -15.05 -4.41 6.65
CA GLN A 308 -16.12 -5.29 7.14
C GLN A 308 -17.52 -4.78 6.77
N LEU A 309 -17.75 -3.47 6.87
CA LEU A 309 -19.00 -2.84 6.48
C LEU A 309 -19.25 -2.97 4.98
N SER A 310 -18.23 -2.71 4.14
CA SER A 310 -18.29 -2.92 2.68
C SER A 310 -18.70 -4.35 2.33
N ARG A 311 -18.05 -5.34 2.94
CA ARG A 311 -18.36 -6.77 2.72
C ARG A 311 -19.77 -7.14 3.15
N THR A 312 -20.23 -6.59 4.26
CA THR A 312 -21.58 -6.82 4.77
C THR A 312 -22.62 -6.19 3.85
N PHE A 313 -22.38 -4.97 3.39
CA PHE A 313 -23.22 -4.30 2.40
C PHE A 313 -23.24 -5.06 1.06
N GLY A 314 -22.10 -5.52 0.55
CA GLY A 314 -22.02 -6.33 -0.66
C GLY A 314 -22.82 -7.64 -0.56
N ARG A 315 -22.80 -8.32 0.59
CA ARG A 315 -23.64 -9.51 0.85
C ARG A 315 -25.13 -9.17 0.82
N MET A 316 -25.55 -8.08 1.48
CA MET A 316 -26.94 -7.62 1.45
C MET A 316 -27.38 -7.25 0.03
N ALA A 317 -26.54 -6.50 -0.70
CA ALA A 317 -26.81 -6.11 -2.09
C ALA A 317 -27.00 -7.33 -3.00
N LYS A 318 -26.11 -8.33 -2.88
CA LYS A 318 -26.22 -9.60 -3.62
C LYS A 318 -27.52 -10.34 -3.31
N GLU A 319 -27.91 -10.42 -2.03
CA GLU A 319 -29.15 -11.06 -1.61
C GLU A 319 -30.39 -10.31 -2.12
N THR A 320 -30.40 -8.98 -2.06
CA THR A 320 -31.47 -8.14 -2.60
C THR A 320 -31.64 -8.34 -4.10
N ILE A 321 -30.55 -8.31 -4.88
CA ILE A 321 -30.60 -8.58 -6.33
C ILE A 321 -31.19 -9.97 -6.61
N LEU A 322 -30.75 -10.99 -5.87
CA LEU A 322 -31.27 -12.36 -6.01
C LEU A 322 -32.77 -12.45 -5.67
N ARG A 323 -33.19 -11.80 -4.59
CA ARG A 323 -34.58 -11.76 -4.14
C ARG A 323 -35.48 -11.07 -5.16
N GLU A 324 -35.05 -9.95 -5.71
CA GLU A 324 -35.80 -9.22 -6.73
C GLU A 324 -35.91 -9.99 -8.03
N GLU A 325 -34.84 -10.60 -8.52
CA GLU A 325 -34.89 -11.44 -9.71
C GLU A 325 -35.85 -12.61 -9.53
N LYS A 326 -35.79 -13.28 -8.36
CA LYS A 326 -36.72 -14.35 -8.01
C LYS A 326 -38.15 -13.83 -8.01
N MET A 327 -38.41 -12.68 -7.38
CA MET A 327 -39.72 -12.05 -7.35
C MET A 327 -40.23 -11.72 -8.76
N ARG A 328 -39.41 -11.11 -9.62
CA ARG A 328 -39.77 -10.81 -11.03
C ARG A 328 -40.08 -12.07 -11.83
N ARG A 329 -39.40 -13.19 -11.57
CA ARG A 329 -39.74 -14.49 -12.19
C ARG A 329 -41.09 -15.00 -11.71
N HIS A 330 -41.37 -14.96 -10.41
CA HIS A 330 -42.67 -15.37 -9.86
C HIS A 330 -43.80 -14.50 -10.42
N ILE A 331 -43.65 -13.17 -10.47
CA ILE A 331 -44.65 -12.26 -11.05
C ILE A 331 -44.88 -12.57 -12.54
N ARG A 332 -43.83 -12.84 -13.32
CA ARG A 332 -43.99 -13.23 -14.74
C ARG A 332 -44.73 -14.55 -14.90
N GLN A 333 -44.38 -15.56 -14.08
CA GLN A 333 -45.06 -16.85 -14.11
C GLN A 333 -46.55 -16.71 -13.74
N LEU A 334 -46.85 -15.96 -12.67
CA LEU A 334 -48.22 -15.67 -12.26
C LEU A 334 -49.01 -14.95 -13.37
N ARG A 335 -48.38 -14.00 -14.07
CA ARG A 335 -49.03 -13.30 -15.19
C ARG A 335 -49.36 -14.26 -16.35
N ILE A 336 -48.44 -15.14 -16.72
CA ILE A 336 -48.67 -16.16 -17.77
C ILE A 336 -49.81 -17.10 -17.38
N GLU A 337 -49.87 -17.53 -16.12
CA GLU A 337 -50.92 -18.41 -15.61
C GLU A 337 -52.30 -17.73 -15.63
N ILE A 338 -52.37 -16.46 -15.19
CA ILE A 338 -53.59 -15.66 -15.22
C ILE A 338 -54.06 -15.46 -16.67
N ASP A 339 -53.17 -15.11 -17.58
CA ASP A 339 -53.51 -14.89 -19.00
C ASP A 339 -54.06 -16.19 -19.63
N ARG A 340 -53.43 -17.35 -19.37
CA ARG A 340 -53.95 -18.66 -19.82
C ARG A 340 -55.34 -18.98 -19.25
N SER A 341 -55.55 -18.70 -17.97
CA SER A 341 -56.84 -18.91 -17.31
C SER A 341 -57.94 -18.02 -17.89
N LYS A 342 -57.63 -16.76 -18.20
CA LYS A 342 -58.57 -15.86 -18.89
C LYS A 342 -58.89 -16.33 -20.30
N THR A 343 -57.89 -16.68 -21.10
CA THR A 343 -58.11 -17.20 -22.46
C THR A 343 -58.95 -18.47 -22.43
N ALA A 344 -58.71 -19.40 -21.50
CA ALA A 344 -59.53 -20.60 -21.37
C ALA A 344 -61.01 -20.27 -21.07
N ARG A 345 -61.28 -19.29 -20.20
CA ARG A 345 -62.64 -18.82 -19.92
C ARG A 345 -63.29 -18.14 -21.13
N GLU A 346 -62.54 -17.31 -21.85
CA GLU A 346 -63.03 -16.64 -23.06
C GLU A 346 -63.35 -17.65 -24.18
N VAL A 347 -62.49 -18.64 -24.39
CA VAL A 347 -62.74 -19.73 -25.34
C VAL A 347 -63.99 -20.50 -24.94
N ASN A 348 -64.12 -20.89 -23.66
CA ASN A 348 -65.33 -21.57 -23.19
C ASN A 348 -66.59 -20.73 -23.40
N ALA A 349 -66.53 -19.42 -23.10
CA ALA A 349 -67.66 -18.52 -23.32
C ALA A 349 -68.05 -18.42 -24.81
N ILE A 350 -67.08 -18.45 -25.74
CA ILE A 350 -67.34 -18.47 -27.18
C ILE A 350 -67.94 -19.80 -27.62
N THR A 351 -67.42 -20.93 -27.13
CA THR A 351 -67.95 -22.26 -27.47
C THR A 351 -69.37 -22.48 -26.93
N GLU A 352 -69.73 -21.82 -25.84
CA GLU A 352 -71.08 -21.87 -25.26
C GLU A 352 -72.08 -20.94 -25.96
N THR A 353 -71.65 -20.12 -26.93
CA THR A 353 -72.59 -19.29 -27.71
C THR A 353 -73.43 -20.12 -28.68
N ASP A 354 -74.71 -19.76 -28.82
CA ASP A 354 -75.65 -20.41 -29.75
C ASP A 354 -75.12 -20.44 -31.20
N TYR A 355 -74.35 -19.42 -31.59
CA TYR A 355 -73.73 -19.36 -32.93
C TYR A 355 -72.71 -20.47 -33.16
N PHE A 356 -71.85 -20.75 -32.18
CA PHE A 356 -70.83 -21.80 -32.29
C PHE A 356 -71.47 -23.20 -32.29
N GLN A 357 -72.47 -23.41 -31.44
CA GLN A 357 -73.26 -24.66 -31.44
C GLN A 357 -74.02 -24.88 -32.76
N GLN A 358 -74.55 -23.81 -33.37
CA GLN A 358 -75.19 -23.90 -34.69
C GLN A 358 -74.18 -24.22 -35.80
N LEU A 359 -72.97 -23.67 -35.73
CA LEU A 359 -71.91 -23.96 -36.69
C LEU A 359 -71.48 -25.44 -36.61
N GLU A 360 -71.36 -25.98 -35.40
CA GLU A 360 -71.03 -27.40 -35.16
C GLU A 360 -72.10 -28.33 -35.73
N ARG A 361 -73.39 -28.05 -35.47
CA ARG A 361 -74.52 -28.79 -36.07
C ARG A 361 -74.49 -28.75 -37.59
N LYS A 362 -74.15 -27.59 -38.17
CA LYS A 362 -74.10 -27.42 -39.63
C LYS A 362 -72.93 -28.16 -40.28
N VAL A 363 -71.78 -28.25 -39.61
CA VAL A 363 -70.64 -29.05 -40.06
C VAL A 363 -70.94 -30.54 -39.96
N ASP A 364 -71.62 -30.99 -38.91
CA ASP A 364 -72.05 -32.39 -38.77
C ASP A 364 -73.12 -32.77 -39.80
N GLU A 365 -74.06 -31.87 -40.11
CA GLU A 365 -74.99 -32.04 -41.24
C GLU A 365 -74.25 -32.19 -42.57
N LEU A 366 -73.21 -31.38 -42.82
CA LEU A 366 -72.39 -31.47 -44.03
C LEU A 366 -71.55 -32.76 -44.08
N ARG A 367 -71.08 -33.26 -42.94
CA ARG A 367 -70.38 -34.56 -42.84
C ARG A 367 -71.31 -35.74 -43.10
N LEU A 368 -72.54 -35.69 -42.59
CA LEU A 368 -73.56 -36.71 -42.84
C LEU A 368 -74.06 -36.69 -44.29
N GLN A 369 -73.91 -35.56 -45.00
CA GLN A 369 -74.23 -35.41 -46.41
C GLN A 369 -73.10 -35.82 -47.38
N MET A 370 -71.91 -36.22 -46.88
CA MET A 370 -70.83 -36.78 -47.71
C MET A 370 -70.63 -38.30 -47.46
N PRO A 371 -71.17 -39.19 -48.30
CA PRO A 371 -70.82 -40.61 -48.29
C PRO A 371 -69.52 -40.85 -49.07
N GLY A 372 -68.51 -41.42 -48.41
CA GLY A 372 -67.48 -42.24 -49.04
C GLY A 372 -66.14 -41.59 -49.37
N ASN A 373 -65.14 -41.78 -48.49
CA ASN A 373 -63.92 -42.49 -48.87
C ASN A 373 -63.16 -42.95 -47.61
N ALA A 374 -63.25 -44.24 -47.30
CA ALA A 374 -62.32 -44.90 -46.40
C ALA A 374 -60.97 -45.09 -47.11
N PRO A 375 -59.83 -45.01 -46.41
CA PRO A 375 -58.65 -45.76 -46.80
C PRO A 375 -58.53 -47.03 -45.96
N ASP A 376 -58.11 -48.04 -46.68
CA ASP A 376 -57.89 -49.43 -46.34
C ASP A 376 -57.00 -49.70 -45.12
N ASN A 377 -57.24 -50.89 -44.58
CA ASN A 377 -56.38 -51.65 -43.67
C ASN A 377 -54.93 -51.74 -44.20
N LEU A 378 -53.95 -51.36 -43.38
CA LEU A 378 -52.62 -51.97 -43.37
C LEU A 378 -52.13 -52.13 -41.91
N GLN A 379 -52.53 -53.24 -41.29
CA GLN A 379 -51.77 -53.83 -40.19
C GLN A 379 -50.46 -54.45 -40.72
N ASN A 380 -49.38 -54.23 -39.96
CA ASN A 380 -48.18 -55.06 -39.85
C ASN A 380 -47.31 -55.30 -41.11
N ARG A 381 -46.13 -54.67 -41.11
CA ARG A 381 -44.85 -55.40 -41.19
C ARG A 381 -43.78 -54.71 -40.36
N ALA A 382 -43.24 -55.48 -39.41
CA ALA A 382 -42.11 -55.16 -38.57
C ALA A 382 -40.78 -55.26 -39.34
N SER A 383 -39.85 -54.35 -39.00
CA SER A 383 -38.42 -54.61 -38.77
C SER A 383 -37.78 -53.34 -38.22
#